data_AF-A0AAJ4A590-F1
#
_entry.id   AF-A0AAJ4A590-F1
#
_cell.length_a   1.000
_cell.length_b   1.000
_cell.length_c   1.000
_cell.angle_alpha   90.00
_cell.angle_beta   90.00
_cell.angle_gamma   90.00
#
_symmetry.space_group_name_H-M   'P 1'
#
loop_
_entity.id
_entity.type
_entity.pdbx_description
1 polymer ?
#
loop_
_entity_poly.entity_id
_entity_poly.type
_entity_poly.pdbx_seq_one_letter_code
_entity_poly.pdbx_strand_id
1 'polypeptide(L)'
;MGMISRMNKYYSKSIFLFLIMHPTFYFSIGFAMLTDYNIFAIILLFLKTADIATKILLIEQIFKKKKLSHELSLALLTPINNFLPYIGLCIYPLFIILAF
;
A
#
# COMPACT_ATOMS: atom_id res chain seq x y z
N MET A 1 -2.37 -13.60 -9.28
CA MET A 1 -2.04 -12.57 -10.30
C MET A 1 -3.21 -11.67 -10.71
N GLY A 2 -4.49 -12.07 -10.56
CA GLY A 2 -5.64 -11.28 -11.04
C GLY A 2 -5.77 -9.87 -10.44
N MET A 3 -5.50 -9.69 -9.13
CA MET A 3 -5.59 -8.38 -8.49
C MET A 3 -4.54 -7.40 -9.02
N ILE A 4 -3.27 -7.81 -9.06
CA ILE A 4 -2.16 -6.98 -9.58
C ILE A 4 -2.39 -6.62 -11.07
N SER A 5 -2.94 -7.54 -11.87
CA SER A 5 -3.29 -7.26 -13.27
C SER A 5 -4.38 -6.19 -13.42
N ARG A 6 -5.42 -6.22 -12.56
CA ARG A 6 -6.43 -5.16 -12.53
C ARG A 6 -5.80 -3.83 -12.14
N MET A 7 -4.95 -3.81 -11.10
CA MET A 7 -4.24 -2.60 -10.66
C MET A 7 -3.36 -2.02 -11.79
N ASN A 8 -2.64 -2.87 -12.52
CA ASN A 8 -1.85 -2.47 -13.68
C ASN A 8 -2.70 -1.82 -14.78
N LYS A 9 -3.93 -2.31 -15.02
CA LYS A 9 -4.84 -1.71 -16.01
C LYS A 9 -5.25 -0.27 -15.66
N TYR A 10 -5.34 0.06 -14.37
CA TYR A 10 -5.62 1.43 -13.93
C TYR A 10 -4.34 2.27 -13.94
N TYR A 11 -3.22 1.72 -13.46
CA TYR A 11 -1.90 2.37 -13.48
C TYR A 11 -1.46 2.74 -14.91
N SER A 12 -1.66 1.84 -15.88
CA SER A 12 -1.28 2.07 -17.27
C SER A 12 -2.06 3.19 -17.95
N LYS A 13 -3.27 3.52 -17.46
CA LYS A 13 -4.05 4.65 -17.95
C LYS A 13 -3.60 5.96 -17.32
N SER A 14 -3.38 5.98 -16.00
CA SER A 14 -2.94 7.16 -15.27
C SER A 14 -2.52 6.79 -13.84
N ILE A 15 -1.50 7.48 -13.33
CA ILE A 15 -1.11 7.44 -11.91
C ILE A 15 -2.25 7.91 -10.99
N PHE A 16 -3.08 8.88 -11.42
CA PHE A 16 -4.18 9.39 -10.60
C PHE A 16 -5.28 8.36 -10.40
N LEU A 17 -5.62 7.60 -11.44
CA LEU A 17 -6.59 6.49 -11.35
C LEU A 17 -6.10 5.40 -10.38
N PHE A 18 -4.80 5.16 -10.37
CA PHE A 18 -4.18 4.24 -9.41
C PHE A 18 -4.28 4.76 -7.98
N LEU A 19 -3.99 6.05 -7.74
CA LEU A 19 -4.09 6.65 -6.41
C LEU A 19 -5.54 6.66 -5.88
N ILE A 20 -6.53 6.97 -6.72
CA ILE A 20 -7.97 6.98 -6.35
C ILE A 20 -8.44 5.62 -5.81
N MET A 21 -7.87 4.52 -6.31
CA MET A 21 -8.17 3.16 -5.86
C MET A 21 -7.75 2.87 -4.41
N HIS A 22 -6.98 3.76 -3.78
CA HIS A 22 -6.50 3.62 -2.40
C HIS A 22 -7.25 4.58 -1.45
N PRO A 23 -8.53 4.33 -1.10
CA PRO A 23 -9.31 5.21 -0.24
C PRO A 23 -8.66 5.43 1.13
N THR A 24 -7.94 4.41 1.65
CA THR A 24 -7.25 4.50 2.93
C THR A 24 -6.06 5.49 2.94
N PHE A 25 -5.53 5.85 1.76
CA PHE A 25 -4.49 6.88 1.65
C PHE A 25 -5.08 8.28 1.86
N TYR A 26 -6.22 8.57 1.23
CA TYR A 26 -6.96 9.82 1.48
C TYR A 26 -7.45 9.90 2.92
N PHE A 27 -7.90 8.78 3.50
CA PHE A 27 -8.20 8.71 4.93
C PHE A 27 -6.99 9.09 5.78
N SER A 28 -5.79 8.55 5.48
CA SER A 28 -4.59 8.89 6.26
C SER A 28 -4.19 10.37 6.15
N ILE A 29 -4.42 11.01 5.00
CA ILE A 29 -4.20 12.45 4.82
C ILE A 29 -5.19 13.23 5.69
N GLY A 30 -6.48 12.92 5.60
CA GLY A 30 -7.51 13.58 6.41
C GLY A 30 -7.30 13.36 7.90
N PHE A 31 -6.90 12.15 8.30
CA PHE A 31 -6.59 11.81 9.69
C PHE A 31 -5.42 12.65 10.21
N ALA A 32 -4.33 12.77 9.46
CA ALA A 32 -3.21 13.63 9.83
C ALA A 32 -3.60 15.10 9.98
N MET A 33 -4.49 15.61 9.11
CA MET A 33 -5.02 16.98 9.23
C MET A 33 -5.90 17.17 10.46
N LEU A 34 -6.73 16.17 10.80
CA LEU A 34 -7.63 16.23 11.96
C LEU A 34 -6.89 16.11 13.30
N THR A 35 -5.72 15.47 13.32
CA THR A 35 -4.89 15.30 14.51
C THR A 35 -3.74 16.32 14.58
N ASP A 36 -3.87 17.48 13.94
CA ASP A 36 -2.84 18.54 13.89
C ASP A 36 -1.42 18.03 13.55
N TYR A 37 -1.34 17.09 12.59
CA TYR A 37 -0.10 16.46 12.15
C TYR A 37 0.68 15.73 13.27
N ASN A 38 -0.03 15.12 14.22
CA ASN A 38 0.56 14.22 15.22
C ASN A 38 1.51 13.20 14.57
N ILE A 39 2.65 12.96 15.21
CA ILE A 39 3.71 12.06 14.73
C ILE A 39 3.19 10.66 14.35
N PHE A 40 2.22 10.13 15.10
CA PHE A 40 1.62 8.83 14.81
C PHE A 40 0.76 8.83 13.54
N ALA A 41 0.05 9.93 13.29
CA ALA A 41 -0.72 10.11 12.06
C ALA A 41 0.19 10.33 10.84
N ILE A 42 1.31 11.04 11.01
CA ILE A 42 2.35 11.16 9.98
C ILE A 42 2.96 9.79 9.66
N ILE A 43 3.29 8.98 10.67
CA ILE A 43 3.80 7.61 10.49
C ILE A 43 2.78 6.76 9.71
N LEU A 44 1.49 6.85 10.04
CA LEU A 44 0.43 6.14 9.34
C LEU A 44 0.34 6.56 7.87
N LEU A 45 0.42 7.87 7.58
CA LEU A 45 0.47 8.40 6.22
C LEU A 45 1.72 7.91 5.46
N PHE A 46 2.87 7.88 6.12
CA PHE A 46 4.12 7.39 5.53
C PHE A 46 4.02 5.90 5.17
N LEU A 47 3.50 5.07 6.08
CA LEU A 47 3.27 3.64 5.83
C LEU A 47 2.33 3.42 4.64
N LYS A 48 1.26 4.23 4.51
CA LYS A 48 0.36 4.17 3.35
C LYS A 48 1.03 4.59 2.06
N THR A 49 1.88 5.61 2.10
CA THR A 49 2.66 6.05 0.94
C THR A 49 3.63 4.96 0.50
N ALA A 50 4.34 4.33 1.44
CA ALA A 50 5.26 3.23 1.16
C ALA A 50 4.54 1.99 0.57
N ASP A 51 3.36 1.64 1.09
CA ASP A 51 2.52 0.57 0.55
C ASP A 51 2.10 0.83 -0.91
N ILE A 52 1.72 2.06 -1.25
CA ILE A 52 1.39 2.44 -2.63
C ILE A 52 2.64 2.42 -3.52
N ALA A 53 3.75 2.98 -3.05
CA ALA A 53 5.01 3.03 -3.80
C ALA A 53 5.55 1.64 -4.13
N THR A 54 5.54 0.72 -3.15
CA THR A 54 5.94 -0.68 -3.36
C THR A 54 5.04 -1.38 -4.38
N LYS A 55 3.72 -1.14 -4.36
CA LYS A 55 2.81 -1.67 -5.38
C LYS A 55 3.09 -1.15 -6.78
N ILE A 56 3.44 0.13 -6.92
CA ILE A 56 3.86 0.71 -8.21
C ILE A 56 5.13 0.02 -8.71
N LEU A 57 6.14 -0.11 -7.85
CA LEU A 57 7.39 -0.79 -8.20
C LEU A 57 7.15 -2.24 -8.63
N LEU A 58 6.29 -2.97 -7.93
CA LEU A 58 5.90 -4.33 -8.30
C LEU A 58 5.23 -4.38 -9.68
N ILE A 59 4.28 -3.47 -9.94
CA ILE A 59 3.60 -3.39 -11.24
C ILE A 59 4.61 -3.11 -12.37
N GLU A 60 5.52 -2.16 -12.19
CA GLU A 60 6.53 -1.84 -13.21
C GLU A 60 7.49 -3.01 -13.45
N GLN A 61 7.92 -3.69 -12.40
CA GLN A 61 8.81 -4.85 -12.52
C GLN A 61 8.13 -6.02 -13.24
N ILE A 62 6.89 -6.34 -12.87
CA ILE A 62 6.13 -7.46 -13.45
C ILE A 62 5.73 -7.18 -14.90
N PHE A 63 5.15 -6.01 -15.18
CA PHE A 63 4.52 -5.74 -16.48
C PHE A 63 5.42 -5.03 -17.49
N LYS A 64 6.30 -4.12 -17.05
CA LYS A 64 7.15 -3.33 -17.95
C LYS A 64 8.50 -4.01 -18.19
N LYS A 65 9.12 -4.55 -17.14
CA LYS A 65 10.43 -5.20 -17.26
C LYS A 65 10.35 -6.67 -17.65
N LYS A 66 9.18 -7.33 -17.52
CA LYS A 66 8.96 -8.79 -17.73
C LYS A 66 10.01 -9.71 -17.07
N LYS A 67 10.82 -9.14 -16.18
CA LYS A 67 11.87 -9.78 -15.42
C LYS A 67 11.38 -9.75 -13.99
N LEU A 68 10.68 -10.80 -13.60
CA LEU A 68 10.70 -11.20 -12.21
C LEU A 68 12.18 -11.49 -11.91
N SER A 69 12.88 -10.57 -11.24
CA SER A 69 14.18 -10.94 -10.68
C SER A 69 13.94 -12.15 -9.78
N HIS A 70 14.88 -13.09 -9.80
CA HIS A 70 14.73 -14.37 -9.10
C HIS A 70 14.28 -14.18 -7.64
N GLU A 71 14.83 -13.16 -6.97
CA GLU A 71 14.46 -12.74 -5.61
C GLU A 71 13.02 -12.26 -5.48
N LEU A 72 12.50 -11.49 -6.44
CA LEU A 72 11.13 -10.98 -6.42
C LEU A 72 10.10 -12.07 -6.73
N SER A 73 10.44 -13.01 -7.61
CA SER A 73 9.62 -14.22 -7.81
C SER A 73 9.58 -15.08 -6.55
N LEU A 74 10.71 -15.23 -5.85
CA LEU A 74 10.77 -15.96 -4.59
C LEU A 74 9.92 -15.26 -3.52
N ALA A 75 10.00 -13.94 -3.40
CA ALA A 75 9.20 -13.15 -2.47
C ALA A 75 7.69 -13.19 -2.78
N LEU A 76 7.30 -13.28 -4.05
CA LEU A 76 5.90 -13.39 -4.48
C LEU A 76 5.34 -14.81 -4.37
N LEU A 77 6.20 -15.82 -4.47
CA LEU A 77 5.84 -17.24 -4.31
C LEU A 77 5.89 -17.69 -2.84
N THR A 78 6.60 -16.96 -1.97
CA THR A 78 6.54 -17.21 -0.53
C THR A 78 5.11 -17.04 -0.06
N PRO A 79 4.50 -18.08 0.54
CA PRO A 79 3.16 -17.98 1.07
C PRO A 79 3.15 -16.88 2.12
N ILE A 80 2.39 -15.82 1.84
CA ILE A 80 2.14 -14.77 2.82
C ILE A 80 1.46 -15.45 4.00
N ASN A 81 2.13 -15.44 5.15
CA ASN A 81 1.62 -16.04 6.36
C ASN A 81 0.19 -15.51 6.63
N ASN A 82 -0.75 -16.41 6.92
CA ASN A 82 -2.16 -16.06 7.12
C ASN A 82 -2.38 -15.01 8.22
N PHE A 83 -1.39 -14.80 9.09
CA PHE A 83 -1.39 -13.74 10.11
C PHE A 83 -1.19 -12.32 9.56
N LEU A 84 -0.56 -12.14 8.40
CA LEU A 84 -0.24 -10.82 7.82
C LEU A 84 -1.48 -9.91 7.62
N PRO A 85 -2.63 -10.38 7.11
CA PRO A 85 -3.83 -9.55 7.03
C PRO A 85 -4.39 -9.12 8.41
N TYR A 86 -4.19 -9.91 9.46
CA TYR A 86 -4.64 -9.59 10.82
C TYR A 86 -3.76 -8.55 11.51
N ILE A 87 -2.49 -8.42 11.09
CA ILE A 87 -1.58 -7.39 11.60
C ILE A 87 -2.15 -6.00 11.34
N GLY A 88 -2.68 -5.74 10.14
CA GLY A 88 -3.35 -4.47 9.85
C GLY A 88 -4.56 -4.22 10.76
N LEU A 89 -5.33 -5.27 11.06
CA LEU A 89 -6.55 -5.20 11.86
C LEU A 89 -6.28 -4.76 13.31
N CYS A 90 -5.13 -5.12 13.88
CA CYS A 90 -4.72 -4.67 15.22
C CYS A 90 -3.97 -3.33 15.19
N ILE A 91 -3.12 -3.12 14.17
CA ILE A 91 -2.27 -1.94 14.09
C ILE A 91 -3.08 -0.67 13.80
N TYR A 92 -4.04 -0.70 12.87
CA TYR A 92 -4.80 0.51 12.53
C TYR A 92 -5.56 1.11 13.73
N PRO A 93 -6.33 0.33 14.53
CA PRO A 93 -7.00 0.85 15.72
C PRO A 93 -6.01 1.38 16.77
N LEU A 94 -4.87 0.71 16.98
CA LEU A 94 -3.85 1.16 17.92
C LEU A 94 -3.31 2.56 17.56
N PHE A 95 -2.96 2.78 16.29
CA PHE A 95 -2.50 4.10 15.83
C PHE A 95 -3.59 5.16 15.91
N ILE A 96 -4.86 4.79 15.70
CA ILE A 96 -5.99 5.74 15.83
C ILE A 96 -6.17 6.15 17.30
N ILE A 97 -6.11 5.21 18.24
CA ILE A 97 -6.24 5.48 19.68
C ILE A 97 -5.07 6.32 20.19
N LEU A 98 -3.84 6.04 19.73
CA LEU A 98 -2.64 6.78 20.16
C LEU A 98 -2.53 8.20 19.58
N ALA A 99 -3.29 8.51 18.52
CA ALA A 99 -3.27 9.82 17.88
C ALA A 99 -4.35 10.78 18.44
N PHE A 100 -5.26 10.27 19.28
CA PHE A 100 -6.21 11.05 20.10
C PHE A 100 -5.62 11.34 21.47
#